data_AF-A0A4P6KZE1-F1
#
_entry.id   AF-A0A4P6KZE1-F1
#
_cell.length_a   1.000
_cell.length_b   1.000
_cell.length_c   1.000
_cell.angle_alpha   90.00
_cell.angle_beta   90.00
_cell.angle_gamma   90.00
#
_symmetry.space_group_name_H-M   'P 1'
#
loop_
_entity.id
_entity.type
_entity.pdbx_description
1 polymer ?
#
loop_
_entity_poly.entity_id
_entity_poly.type
_entity_poly.pdbx_seq_one_letter_code
_entity_poly.pdbx_strand_id
1 'polypeptide(L)'
;MRTIVKNILVTGGMLMGLHTAAQAGPLLVVSNGILMGAQGVEYDGHHYNVSFSDIRPTNTTMAFSSFNQSWGASEALYNVFQDVYDTNPARTNGCSNSLSCLVVTGYSINFLGVTGVGYTNTASSYIDPVIPFLVVGNAANQSGVTYAHWSIQPERQVVPEPSTLLLSGLGLAALAVRRKRLAGKTVA
;
A
#
# COMPACT_ATOMS: atom_id res chain seq x y z
N MET A 1 24.91 42.21 -23.54
CA MET A 1 23.94 41.78 -22.51
C MET A 1 22.58 41.27 -23.05
N ARG A 2 22.37 41.11 -24.37
CA ARG A 2 21.09 40.62 -24.95
C ARG A 2 21.00 39.11 -25.16
N THR A 3 22.09 38.37 -24.94
CA THR A 3 22.23 36.95 -25.29
C THR A 3 21.92 35.98 -24.15
N ILE A 4 21.81 36.46 -22.90
CA ILE A 4 21.65 35.59 -21.72
C ILE A 4 20.17 35.18 -21.49
N VAL A 5 19.20 35.95 -22.00
CA VAL A 5 17.76 35.72 -21.74
C VAL A 5 17.15 34.62 -22.63
N LYS A 6 17.77 34.29 -23.79
CA LYS A 6 17.22 33.30 -24.72
C LYS A 6 17.40 31.84 -24.28
N ASN A 7 18.37 31.55 -23.41
CA ASN A 7 18.67 30.17 -23.01
C ASN A 7 17.80 29.65 -21.85
N ILE A 8 16.96 30.48 -21.23
CA ILE A 8 16.12 30.07 -20.08
C ILE A 8 14.75 29.51 -20.54
N LEU A 9 14.31 29.85 -21.77
CA LEU A 9 12.98 29.46 -22.27
C LEU A 9 12.92 28.08 -22.92
N VAL A 10 14.07 27.50 -23.30
CA VAL A 10 14.14 26.16 -23.92
C VAL A 10 14.29 25.05 -22.87
N THR A 11 14.75 25.38 -21.66
CA THR A 11 14.92 24.41 -20.56
C THR A 11 13.64 24.13 -19.76
N GLY A 12 12.56 24.91 -19.95
CA GLY A 12 11.31 24.78 -19.20
C GLY A 12 10.31 23.76 -19.75
N GLY A 13 10.49 23.27 -20.99
CA GLY A 13 9.55 22.35 -21.64
C GLY A 13 9.83 20.86 -21.39
N MET A 14 11.02 20.52 -20.90
CA MET A 14 11.47 19.11 -20.79
C MET A 14 11.21 18.48 -19.41
N LEU A 15 10.63 19.23 -18.47
CA LEU A 15 10.35 18.77 -17.10
C LEU A 15 8.90 18.32 -16.86
N MET A 16 8.01 18.41 -17.85
CA MET A 16 6.58 18.01 -17.70
C MET A 16 6.31 16.54 -18.08
N GLY A 17 7.33 15.76 -18.44
CA GLY A 17 7.19 14.35 -18.82
C GLY A 17 7.55 13.34 -17.72
N LEU A 18 7.83 13.80 -16.49
CA LEU A 18 7.94 12.91 -15.35
C LEU A 18 6.53 12.59 -14.90
N HIS A 19 5.95 11.54 -15.49
CA HIS A 19 4.77 10.87 -14.94
C HIS A 19 5.15 10.39 -13.54
N THR A 20 4.91 11.22 -12.52
CA THR A 20 4.84 10.75 -11.15
C THR A 20 3.61 9.89 -11.09
N ALA A 21 3.76 8.58 -11.35
CA ALA A 21 2.75 7.61 -10.99
C ALA A 21 2.48 7.84 -9.50
N ALA A 22 1.34 8.44 -9.18
CA ALA A 22 0.94 8.66 -7.80
C ALA A 22 0.69 7.27 -7.22
N GLN A 23 1.71 6.70 -6.58
CA GLN A 23 1.57 5.43 -5.92
C GLN A 23 0.81 5.67 -4.62
N ALA A 24 -0.49 5.40 -4.65
CA ALA A 24 -1.29 5.42 -3.44
C ALA A 24 -0.80 4.28 -2.53
N GLY A 25 -0.41 4.62 -1.30
CA GLY A 25 -0.15 3.61 -0.27
C GLY A 25 -1.39 2.74 0.00
N PRO A 26 -1.22 1.62 0.72
CA PRO A 26 -2.32 0.72 1.01
C PRO A 26 -3.45 1.44 1.76
N LEU A 27 -4.69 1.21 1.33
CA LEU A 27 -5.88 1.73 2.01
C LEU A 27 -6.28 0.77 3.13
N LEU A 28 -6.12 1.21 4.37
CA LEU A 28 -6.49 0.41 5.54
C LEU A 28 -8.00 0.16 5.59
N VAL A 29 -8.40 -1.09 5.83
CA VAL A 29 -9.80 -1.48 6.03
C VAL A 29 -10.02 -1.60 7.53
N VAL A 30 -10.74 -0.63 8.11
CA VAL A 30 -10.92 -0.50 9.55
C VAL A 30 -12.41 -0.58 9.89
N SER A 31 -12.76 -1.34 10.93
CA SER A 31 -14.12 -1.42 11.48
C SER A 31 -14.07 -1.22 12.99
N ASN A 32 -14.80 -0.22 13.50
CA ASN A 32 -14.82 0.14 14.92
C ASN A 32 -13.42 0.34 15.56
N GLY A 33 -12.46 0.87 14.79
CA GLY A 33 -11.07 1.08 15.25
C GLY A 33 -10.20 -0.18 15.25
N ILE A 34 -10.71 -1.31 14.76
CA ILE A 34 -9.97 -2.56 14.53
C ILE A 34 -9.57 -2.64 13.06
N LEU A 35 -8.29 -2.89 12.81
CA LEU A 35 -7.75 -3.17 11.49
C LEU A 35 -8.18 -4.57 11.04
N MET A 36 -9.01 -4.60 10.00
CA MET A 36 -9.56 -5.81 9.39
C MET A 36 -8.81 -6.21 8.11
N GLY A 37 -7.85 -5.41 7.66
CA GLY A 37 -7.08 -5.67 6.45
C GLY A 37 -6.62 -4.38 5.75
N ALA A 38 -6.22 -4.51 4.49
CA ALA A 38 -5.81 -3.39 3.64
C ALA A 38 -6.07 -3.68 2.15
N GLN A 39 -6.27 -2.64 1.35
CA GLN A 39 -6.40 -2.73 -0.10
C GLN A 39 -5.20 -2.09 -0.79
N GLY A 40 -4.78 -2.64 -1.92
CA GLY A 40 -3.65 -2.09 -2.68
C GLY A 40 -2.29 -2.35 -2.04
N VAL A 41 -2.15 -3.44 -1.29
CA VAL A 41 -0.84 -3.88 -0.78
C VAL A 41 -0.02 -4.37 -1.96
N GLU A 42 1.09 -3.69 -2.25
CA GLU A 42 1.96 -4.06 -3.35
C GLU A 42 2.91 -5.19 -2.93
N TYR A 43 2.96 -6.25 -3.74
CA TYR A 43 3.95 -7.32 -3.61
C TYR A 43 4.25 -7.91 -4.99
N ASP A 44 5.53 -8.03 -5.33
CA ASP A 44 6.01 -8.62 -6.59
C ASP A 44 5.36 -8.00 -7.86
N GLY A 45 5.18 -6.66 -7.85
CA GLY A 45 4.57 -5.92 -8.95
C GLY A 45 3.04 -6.06 -9.07
N HIS A 46 2.39 -6.80 -8.17
CA HIS A 46 0.94 -6.94 -8.10
C HIS A 46 0.36 -6.21 -6.89
N HIS A 47 -0.90 -5.77 -7.01
CA HIS A 47 -1.65 -5.19 -5.90
C HIS A 47 -2.62 -6.23 -5.33
N TYR A 48 -2.65 -6.34 -4.02
CA TYR A 48 -3.51 -7.28 -3.32
C TYR A 48 -4.48 -6.57 -2.38
N ASN A 49 -5.68 -7.14 -2.27
CA ASN A 49 -6.56 -6.90 -1.13
C ASN A 49 -6.26 -7.97 -0.08
N VAL A 50 -5.90 -7.52 1.11
CA VAL A 50 -5.63 -8.35 2.27
C VAL A 50 -6.79 -8.20 3.24
N SER A 51 -7.39 -9.32 3.64
CA SER A 51 -8.36 -9.34 4.73
C SER A 51 -7.85 -10.22 5.86
N PHE A 52 -7.96 -9.74 7.09
CA PHE A 52 -7.64 -10.50 8.28
C PHE A 52 -8.86 -11.29 8.74
N SER A 53 -8.66 -12.57 9.02
CA SER A 53 -9.73 -13.46 9.46
C SER A 53 -9.17 -14.63 10.28
N ASP A 54 -9.98 -15.08 11.23
CA ASP A 54 -9.67 -16.22 12.07
C ASP A 54 -9.95 -17.57 11.39
N ILE A 55 -10.61 -17.51 10.23
CA ILE A 55 -10.96 -18.67 9.42
C ILE A 55 -9.72 -19.14 8.68
N ARG A 56 -9.41 -20.42 8.86
CA ARG A 56 -8.30 -21.08 8.17
C ARG A 56 -8.44 -20.99 6.66
N PRO A 57 -7.39 -20.58 5.91
CA PRO A 57 -7.41 -20.65 4.45
C PRO A 57 -7.55 -22.11 3.96
N THR A 58 -8.03 -22.25 2.74
CA THR A 58 -8.16 -23.52 2.01
C THR A 58 -7.21 -23.51 0.80
N ASN A 59 -6.97 -24.68 0.20
CA ASN A 59 -6.11 -24.76 -0.99
C ASN A 59 -6.60 -23.88 -2.16
N THR A 60 -7.91 -23.62 -2.24
CA THR A 60 -8.50 -22.76 -3.28
C THR A 60 -8.44 -21.27 -2.97
N THR A 61 -8.11 -20.89 -1.74
CA THR A 61 -8.06 -19.49 -1.28
C THR A 61 -6.66 -19.01 -0.94
N MET A 62 -5.62 -19.85 -1.11
CA MET A 62 -4.23 -19.42 -0.94
C MET A 62 -3.77 -18.63 -2.17
N ALA A 63 -3.21 -17.44 -1.94
CA ALA A 63 -2.58 -16.66 -3.00
C ALA A 63 -1.14 -17.10 -3.31
N PHE A 64 -0.48 -17.78 -2.37
CA PHE A 64 0.94 -18.14 -2.46
C PHE A 64 1.12 -19.65 -2.30
N SER A 65 2.13 -20.20 -2.97
CA SER A 65 2.41 -21.64 -2.99
C SER A 65 3.82 -22.00 -2.54
N SER A 66 4.62 -21.00 -2.12
CA SER A 66 5.98 -21.21 -1.65
C SER A 66 6.31 -20.36 -0.43
N PHE A 67 7.29 -20.83 0.34
CA PHE A 67 7.82 -20.12 1.50
C PHE A 67 8.31 -18.70 1.14
N ASN A 68 9.10 -18.57 0.07
CA ASN A 68 9.65 -17.27 -0.34
C ASN A 68 8.56 -16.26 -0.70
N GLN A 69 7.50 -16.70 -1.39
CA GLN A 69 6.36 -15.83 -1.72
C GLN A 69 5.63 -15.35 -0.47
N SER A 70 5.35 -16.28 0.45
CA SER A 70 4.71 -15.93 1.72
C SER A 70 5.58 -15.05 2.60
N TRP A 71 6.90 -15.20 2.56
CA TRP A 71 7.84 -14.33 3.28
C TRP A 71 7.75 -12.91 2.75
N GLY A 72 7.96 -12.72 1.45
CA GLY A 72 7.93 -11.39 0.84
C GLY A 72 6.58 -10.70 1.00
N ALA A 73 5.47 -11.45 0.90
CA ALA A 73 4.14 -10.92 1.17
C ALA A 73 3.96 -10.52 2.65
N SER A 74 4.51 -11.27 3.60
CA SER A 74 4.45 -10.92 5.02
C SER A 74 5.27 -9.68 5.35
N GLU A 75 6.44 -9.50 4.73
CA GLU A 75 7.22 -8.25 4.81
C GLU A 75 6.43 -7.06 4.26
N ALA A 76 5.67 -7.24 3.17
CA ALA A 76 4.84 -6.18 2.61
C ALA A 76 3.73 -5.68 3.57
N LEU A 77 3.34 -6.50 4.57
CA LEU A 77 2.41 -6.06 5.62
C LEU A 77 3.00 -5.01 6.55
N TYR A 78 4.32 -4.83 6.60
CA TYR A 78 4.94 -3.74 7.36
C TYR A 78 4.34 -2.37 7.01
N ASN A 79 4.04 -2.13 5.73
CA ASN A 79 3.41 -0.88 5.28
C ASN A 79 1.92 -0.76 5.67
N VAL A 80 1.30 -1.85 6.10
CA VAL A 80 -0.08 -1.90 6.59
C VAL A 80 -0.15 -1.59 8.08
N PHE A 81 0.83 -2.06 8.85
CA PHE A 81 0.94 -1.84 10.29
C PHE A 81 1.71 -0.55 10.59
N GLN A 82 1.09 0.59 10.30
CA GLN A 82 1.64 1.91 10.65
C GLN A 82 0.81 2.59 11.75
N ASP A 83 1.44 3.57 12.42
CA ASP A 83 0.84 4.42 13.45
C ASP A 83 0.18 3.64 14.60
N VAL A 84 -1.13 3.82 14.77
CA VAL A 84 -1.91 3.30 15.90
C VAL A 84 -2.06 1.78 15.90
N TYR A 85 -1.69 1.11 14.80
CA TYR A 85 -1.76 -0.33 14.66
C TYR A 85 -0.42 -1.03 14.91
N ASP A 86 0.70 -0.31 14.83
CA ASP A 86 2.06 -0.85 15.03
C ASP A 86 2.32 -1.24 16.49
N THR A 87 1.83 -0.44 17.45
CA THR A 87 2.12 -0.63 18.89
C THR A 87 0.93 -1.16 19.69
N ASN A 88 -0.14 -1.57 19.01
CA ASN A 88 -1.36 -2.06 19.65
C ASN A 88 -1.90 -3.31 18.96
N PRO A 89 -1.35 -4.50 19.29
CA PRO A 89 -1.75 -5.76 18.67
C PRO A 89 -3.23 -6.08 18.81
N ALA A 90 -3.87 -5.58 19.89
CA ALA A 90 -5.31 -5.78 20.12
C ALA A 90 -6.20 -5.04 19.13
N ARG A 91 -5.63 -4.15 18.30
CA ARG A 91 -6.32 -3.50 17.19
C ARG A 91 -6.20 -4.26 15.87
N THR A 92 -5.60 -5.44 15.85
CA THR A 92 -5.51 -6.29 14.66
C THR A 92 -6.51 -7.43 14.78
N ASN A 93 -7.51 -7.46 13.89
CA ASN A 93 -8.59 -8.47 13.80
C ASN A 93 -8.74 -9.39 15.02
N GLY A 94 -9.44 -8.92 16.06
CA GLY A 94 -9.86 -9.78 17.18
C GLY A 94 -8.74 -10.42 18.02
N CYS A 95 -7.46 -10.12 17.77
CA CYS A 95 -6.36 -10.56 18.62
C CYS A 95 -6.60 -10.05 20.04
N SER A 96 -6.84 -10.96 20.98
CA SER A 96 -7.10 -10.63 22.38
C SER A 96 -5.82 -10.54 23.21
N ASN A 97 -4.69 -10.98 22.65
CA ASN A 97 -3.37 -10.83 23.26
C ASN A 97 -2.87 -9.39 23.05
N SER A 98 -2.72 -8.66 24.16
CA SER A 98 -2.27 -7.27 24.14
C SER A 98 -0.77 -7.11 23.90
N LEU A 99 0.02 -8.19 23.94
CA LEU A 99 1.48 -8.14 23.78
C LEU A 99 1.93 -8.39 22.34
N SER A 100 1.23 -9.28 21.63
CA SER A 100 1.54 -9.58 20.24
C SER A 100 0.37 -10.19 19.48
N CYS A 101 0.37 -9.99 18.16
CA CYS A 101 -0.56 -10.59 17.22
C CYS A 101 0.21 -11.06 15.99
N LEU A 102 0.16 -12.37 15.72
CA LEU A 102 0.78 -12.96 14.55
C LEU A 102 -0.22 -12.97 13.38
N VAL A 103 0.16 -12.33 12.29
CA VAL A 103 -0.61 -12.26 11.06
C VAL A 103 0.01 -13.23 10.06
N VAL A 104 -0.62 -14.39 9.90
CA VAL A 104 -0.05 -15.51 9.15
C VAL A 104 -0.48 -15.46 7.69
N THR A 105 0.50 -15.29 6.80
CA THR A 105 0.35 -15.55 5.37
C THR A 105 0.64 -17.02 5.12
N GLY A 106 -0.33 -17.77 4.60
CA GLY A 106 -0.17 -19.21 4.33
C GLY A 106 0.41 -19.49 2.95
N TYR A 107 1.24 -20.54 2.83
CA TYR A 107 1.69 -21.08 1.53
C TYR A 107 1.51 -22.59 1.38
N SER A 108 1.22 -23.30 2.48
CA SER A 108 0.97 -24.74 2.45
C SER A 108 -0.06 -25.12 3.49
N ILE A 109 -0.97 -26.00 3.11
CA ILE A 109 -2.04 -26.51 3.98
C ILE A 109 -1.93 -28.03 3.96
N ASN A 110 -1.89 -28.64 5.15
CA ASN A 110 -1.97 -30.09 5.32
C ASN A 110 -3.16 -30.45 6.20
N PHE A 111 -3.32 -31.71 6.60
CA PHE A 111 -4.44 -32.09 7.46
C PHE A 111 -4.42 -31.36 8.82
N LEU A 112 -3.23 -31.13 9.38
CA LEU A 112 -3.05 -30.58 10.73
C LEU A 112 -3.20 -29.06 10.79
N GLY A 113 -2.74 -28.34 9.78
CA GLY A 113 -2.60 -26.89 9.88
C GLY A 113 -2.19 -26.16 8.61
N VAL A 114 -1.93 -24.87 8.79
CA VAL A 114 -1.41 -23.97 7.76
C VAL A 114 0.03 -23.67 8.10
N THR A 115 0.94 -24.05 7.20
CA THR A 115 2.32 -23.60 7.24
C THR A 115 2.39 -22.28 6.48
N GLY A 116 3.00 -21.29 7.12
CA GLY A 116 3.04 -19.93 6.63
C GLY A 116 4.22 -19.15 7.16
N VAL A 117 4.20 -17.86 6.90
CA VAL A 117 5.09 -16.88 7.50
C VAL A 117 4.22 -15.89 8.26
N GLY A 118 4.57 -15.63 9.51
CA GLY A 118 3.86 -14.69 10.38
C GLY A 118 4.59 -13.36 10.45
N TYR A 119 3.89 -12.28 10.10
CA TYR A 119 4.26 -10.94 10.53
C TYR A 119 3.83 -10.78 12.00
N THR A 120 4.74 -10.43 12.89
CA THR A 120 4.42 -10.29 14.32
C THR A 120 4.27 -8.83 14.68
N ASN A 121 3.04 -8.37 14.87
CA ASN A 121 2.76 -7.06 15.45
C ASN A 121 2.95 -7.14 16.96
N THR A 122 3.88 -6.37 17.53
CA THR A 122 4.16 -6.36 18.97
C THR A 122 3.73 -5.07 19.64
N ALA A 123 3.41 -5.12 20.94
CA ALA A 123 3.10 -3.92 21.72
C ALA A 123 4.32 -3.01 21.98
N SER A 124 5.48 -3.34 21.39
CA SER A 124 6.74 -2.66 21.61
C SER A 124 7.23 -2.06 20.30
N SER A 125 7.96 -0.95 20.36
CA SER A 125 8.63 -0.38 19.19
C SER A 125 9.87 -1.20 18.74
N TYR A 126 10.15 -2.34 19.39
CA TYR A 126 11.35 -3.13 19.17
C TYR A 126 11.06 -4.21 18.12
N ILE A 127 11.12 -3.81 16.85
CA ILE A 127 11.15 -4.64 15.63
C ILE A 127 10.05 -5.71 15.61
N ASP A 128 9.07 -5.55 14.73
CA ASP A 128 8.12 -6.60 14.38
C ASP A 128 8.79 -7.67 13.51
N PRO A 129 9.09 -8.87 14.02
CA PRO A 129 9.78 -9.88 13.23
C PRO A 129 8.82 -10.60 12.27
N VAL A 130 9.38 -10.96 11.12
CA VAL A 130 8.77 -11.92 10.18
C VAL A 130 9.40 -13.29 10.45
N ILE A 131 8.59 -14.29 10.81
CA ILE A 131 9.08 -15.62 11.20
C ILE A 131 8.29 -16.76 10.53
N PRO A 132 8.92 -17.91 10.23
CA PRO A 132 8.19 -19.11 9.81
C PRO A 132 7.23 -19.55 10.93
N PHE A 133 6.02 -19.95 10.57
CA PHE A 133 5.00 -20.32 11.55
C PHE A 133 4.11 -21.46 11.07
N LEU A 134 3.61 -22.26 12.02
CA LEU A 134 2.62 -23.31 11.79
C LEU A 134 1.42 -23.06 12.70
N VAL A 135 0.25 -22.86 12.10
CA VAL A 135 -1.01 -22.73 12.85
C VAL A 135 -1.81 -24.02 12.70
N VAL A 136 -2.12 -24.67 13.82
CA VAL A 136 -3.00 -25.84 13.87
C VAL A 136 -4.45 -25.39 14.01
N GLY A 137 -5.33 -25.82 13.10
CA GLY A 137 -6.76 -25.50 13.13
C GLY A 137 -7.11 -24.07 12.68
N ASN A 138 -8.18 -23.50 13.24
CA ASN A 138 -8.60 -22.10 13.05
C ASN A 138 -7.89 -21.19 14.06
N ALA A 139 -7.64 -19.93 13.67
CA ALA A 139 -7.00 -18.97 14.55
C ALA A 139 -7.96 -18.42 15.63
N ALA A 140 -9.28 -18.62 15.48
CA ALA A 140 -10.29 -18.21 16.47
C ALA A 140 -10.06 -18.79 17.88
N ASN A 141 -9.33 -19.91 17.97
CA ASN A 141 -8.98 -20.55 19.24
C ASN A 141 -7.62 -20.09 19.81
N GLN A 142 -6.93 -19.16 19.13
CA GLN A 142 -5.60 -18.69 19.46
C GLN A 142 -5.63 -17.17 19.63
N SER A 143 -5.53 -16.72 20.87
CA SER A 143 -5.68 -15.30 21.27
C SER A 143 -4.74 -14.30 20.60
N GLY A 144 -3.67 -14.75 19.93
CA GLY A 144 -2.68 -13.89 19.30
C GLY A 144 -2.34 -14.29 17.87
N VAL A 145 -3.25 -14.94 17.14
CA VAL A 145 -3.04 -15.34 15.75
C VAL A 145 -4.25 -14.96 14.91
N THR A 146 -4.00 -14.44 13.71
CA THR A 146 -5.00 -14.24 12.65
C THR A 146 -4.38 -14.64 11.31
N TYR A 147 -5.20 -15.01 10.33
CA TYR A 147 -4.71 -15.23 8.96
C TYR A 147 -4.82 -13.96 8.13
N ALA A 148 -3.84 -13.74 7.26
CA ALA A 148 -3.95 -12.81 6.14
C ALA A 148 -4.44 -13.58 4.90
N HIS A 149 -5.66 -13.27 4.47
CA HIS A 149 -6.21 -13.77 3.21
C HIS A 149 -5.90 -12.75 2.13
N TRP A 150 -5.12 -13.18 1.14
CA TRP A 150 -4.67 -12.35 0.04
C TRP A 150 -5.53 -12.65 -1.18
N SER A 151 -5.98 -11.60 -1.86
CA SER A 151 -6.67 -11.72 -3.14
C SER A 151 -6.11 -10.68 -4.10
N ILE A 152 -5.89 -11.07 -5.34
CA ILE A 152 -5.41 -10.13 -6.37
C ILE A 152 -6.46 -9.04 -6.52
N GLN A 153 -6.04 -7.79 -6.36
CA GLN A 153 -6.89 -6.66 -6.69
C GLN A 153 -6.99 -6.62 -8.21
N PRO A 154 -8.21 -6.64 -8.80
CA PRO A 154 -8.35 -6.45 -10.23
C PRO A 154 -7.67 -5.13 -10.60
N GLU A 155 -6.93 -5.12 -11.71
CA GLU A 155 -6.25 -3.92 -12.19
C GLU A 155 -7.23 -2.75 -12.13
N ARG A 156 -6.89 -1.74 -11.32
CA ARG A 156 -7.75 -0.55 -11.25
C ARG A 156 -7.77 0.03 -12.66
N GLN A 157 -8.97 0.13 -13.21
CA GLN A 157 -9.17 0.82 -14.46
C GLN A 157 -8.50 2.20 -14.31
N VAL A 158 -7.48 2.45 -15.12
CA VAL A 158 -6.70 3.69 -15.06
C VAL A 158 -7.71 4.80 -15.29
N VAL A 159 -8.10 5.49 -14.21
CA VAL A 159 -9.07 6.57 -14.30
C VAL A 159 -8.39 7.65 -15.13
N PRO A 160 -8.89 8.01 -16.32
CA PRO A 160 -8.28 9.03 -17.14
C PRO A 160 -8.11 10.28 -16.29
N GLU A 161 -6.91 10.86 -16.29
CA GLU A 161 -6.64 12.05 -15.47
C GLU A 161 -7.76 13.08 -15.70
N PRO A 162 -8.33 13.64 -14.63
CA PRO A 162 -9.44 14.56 -14.78
C PRO A 162 -8.99 15.72 -15.66
N SER A 163 -9.84 16.09 -16.63
CA SER A 163 -9.56 17.16 -17.61
C SER A 163 -9.25 18.52 -16.95
N THR A 164 -9.45 18.63 -15.64
CA THR A 164 -9.06 19.75 -14.78
C THR A 164 -7.56 19.99 -14.77
N LEU A 165 -6.70 18.97 -14.87
CA LEU A 165 -5.25 19.15 -15.01
C LEU A 165 -4.91 19.82 -16.35
N LEU A 166 -5.52 19.35 -17.43
CA LEU A 166 -5.40 19.97 -18.74
C LEU A 166 -5.91 21.43 -18.72
N LEU A 167 -7.09 21.66 -18.15
CA LEU A 167 -7.71 22.98 -18.04
C LEU A 167 -6.88 23.94 -17.18
N SER A 168 -6.32 23.49 -16.06
CA SER A 168 -5.45 24.29 -15.21
C SER A 168 -4.13 24.61 -15.90
N GLY A 169 -3.53 23.65 -16.61
CA GLY A 169 -2.36 23.87 -17.48
C GLY A 169 -2.63 24.90 -18.57
N LEU A 170 -3.75 24.79 -19.28
CA LEU A 170 -4.17 25.75 -20.31
C LEU A 170 -4.44 27.14 -19.71
N GLY A 171 -5.07 27.21 -18.53
CA GLY A 171 -5.32 28.47 -17.82
C GLY A 171 -4.03 29.19 -17.42
N LEU A 172 -3.04 28.45 -16.91
CA LEU A 172 -1.71 28.99 -16.59
C LEU A 172 -0.96 29.45 -17.84
N ALA A 173 -1.03 28.68 -18.93
CA ALA A 173 -0.45 29.06 -20.21
C ALA A 173 -1.07 30.37 -20.75
N ALA A 174 -2.39 30.50 -20.68
CA ALA A 174 -3.10 31.72 -21.10
C ALA A 174 -2.68 32.95 -20.26
N LEU A 175 -2.53 32.79 -18.94
CA LEU A 175 -2.04 33.85 -18.04
C LEU A 175 -0.60 34.28 -18.39
N ALA A 176 0.29 33.33 -18.69
CA ALA A 176 1.66 33.61 -19.09
C ALA A 176 1.71 34.41 -20.41
N VAL A 177 0.90 34.04 -21.41
CA VAL A 177 0.79 34.77 -22.69
C VAL A 177 0.27 36.19 -22.45
N ARG A 178 -0.74 36.37 -21.58
CA ARG A 178 -1.28 37.70 -21.24
C ARG A 178 -0.23 38.62 -20.62
N ARG A 179 0.58 38.11 -19.67
CA ARG A 179 1.66 38.90 -19.04
C ARG A 179 2.69 39.40 -20.06
N LYS A 180 3.10 38.56 -21.03
CA LYS A 180 4.06 38.97 -22.07
C LYS A 180 3.55 40.10 -22.95
N ARG A 181 2.25 40.10 -23.29
CA ARG A 181 1.63 41.17 -24.10
C ARG A 181 1.58 42.51 -23.36
N LEU A 182 1.42 42.50 -22.03
CA LEU A 182 1.37 43.71 -21.23
C LEU A 182 2.75 44.33 -21.03
N ALA A 183 3.79 43.51 -20.80
CA ALA A 183 5.17 44.00 -20.65
C ALA A 183 5.75 44.63 -21.93
N GLY A 184 5.23 44.27 -23.11
CA GLY A 184 5.64 44.86 -24.39
C GLY A 184 5.03 46.23 -24.71
N LYS A 185 4.07 46.73 -23.92
CA LYS A 185 3.37 47.99 -24.17
C LYS A 185 3.92 49.22 -23.42
N THR A 186 4.97 49.07 -22.62
CA THR A 186 5.49 50.15 -21.75
C THR A 186 6.65 50.97 -22.34
N VAL A 187 6.79 51.06 -23.66
CA VAL A 187 7.74 51.97 -24.32
C VAL A 187 7.02 52.74 -25.42
N ALA A 188 6.46 53.88 -25.05
CA ALA A 188 6.13 55.01 -25.92
C ALA A 188 6.08 56.27 -25.04
#